data_AF-A0A385MPW2-F1
#
_entry.id   AF-A0A385MPW2-F1
#
_cell.length_a   1.000
_cell.length_b   1.000
_cell.length_c   1.000
_cell.angle_alpha   90.00
_cell.angle_beta   90.00
_cell.angle_gamma   90.00
#
_symmetry.space_group_name_H-M   'P 1'
#
loop_
_entity.id
_entity.type
_entity.pdbx_description
1 polymer ?
#
loop_
_entity_poly.entity_id
_entity_poly.type
_entity_poly.pdbx_seq_one_letter_code
_entity_poly.pdbx_strand_id
1 'polypeptide(L)'
;NEKFKNFNNNNNNGLKNEPIYAKVNKKKTGQAASLEEPIYTQVAKNVKAKIDLLNQIASGLGDVGQATGFPLKKHDKVGDLSKVGLSREQELTQKIDNLNQTVLEAKAYHF
;
A
#
# COMPACT_ATOMS: atom_id res chain seq x y z
N ASN A 1 54.06 74.39 -12.21
CA ASN A 1 53.84 74.10 -13.65
C ASN A 1 54.32 72.66 -13.90
N GLU A 2 53.63 71.65 -13.40
CA GLU A 2 52.48 70.97 -14.03
C GLU A 2 52.75 70.34 -15.41
N LYS A 3 52.46 69.02 -15.48
CA LYS A 3 52.16 68.18 -16.66
C LYS A 3 53.40 67.67 -17.43
N PHE A 4 53.49 66.40 -17.85
CA PHE A 4 52.47 65.44 -18.25
C PHE A 4 52.83 63.99 -17.87
N LYS A 5 51.76 63.24 -17.56
CA LYS A 5 51.70 61.79 -17.33
C LYS A 5 52.09 61.02 -18.60
N ASN A 6 52.78 59.89 -18.46
CA ASN A 6 52.81 58.84 -19.48
C ASN A 6 52.48 57.47 -18.86
N PHE A 7 51.31 56.97 -19.23
CA PHE A 7 50.77 55.65 -18.91
C PHE A 7 50.97 54.71 -20.10
N ASN A 8 51.66 53.56 -19.93
CA ASN A 8 51.62 52.35 -20.78
C ASN A 8 52.67 51.35 -20.23
N ASN A 9 52.58 50.01 -20.21
CA ASN A 9 51.66 49.04 -20.77
C ASN A 9 51.90 47.66 -20.10
N ASN A 10 50.82 46.96 -19.73
CA ASN A 10 50.55 45.52 -19.89
C ASN A 10 51.61 44.44 -19.55
N ASN A 11 51.33 43.68 -18.48
CA ASN A 11 50.96 42.26 -18.57
C ASN A 11 50.41 41.79 -17.21
N ASN A 12 49.11 41.97 -17.07
CA ASN A 12 48.27 41.41 -16.03
C ASN A 12 47.80 39.99 -16.42
N ASN A 13 48.70 39.01 -16.51
CA ASN A 13 48.30 37.59 -16.59
C ASN A 13 48.09 36.97 -15.20
N GLY A 14 47.34 37.65 -14.32
CA GLY A 14 47.13 37.24 -12.94
C GLY A 14 45.71 36.75 -12.62
N LEU A 15 44.68 37.28 -13.29
CA LEU A 15 43.31 36.79 -13.13
C LEU A 15 43.04 35.70 -14.16
N LYS A 16 43.79 34.61 -14.02
CA LYS A 16 43.40 33.34 -14.63
C LYS A 16 42.05 32.96 -14.05
N ASN A 17 41.06 32.91 -14.92
CA ASN A 17 39.71 32.49 -14.64
C ASN A 17 39.72 31.20 -13.81
N GLU A 18 39.45 31.30 -12.51
CA GLU A 18 39.21 30.11 -11.69
C GLU A 18 38.02 29.35 -12.30
N PRO A 19 38.15 28.03 -12.49
CA PRO A 19 37.08 27.23 -13.05
C PRO A 19 35.84 27.30 -12.15
N ILE A 20 34.67 27.34 -12.77
CA ILE A 20 33.39 27.62 -12.07
C ILE A 20 33.16 26.66 -10.89
N TYR A 21 33.69 25.43 -10.94
CA TYR A 21 33.62 24.47 -9.83
C TYR A 21 34.22 24.99 -8.52
N ALA A 22 35.27 25.82 -8.55
CA ALA A 22 35.93 26.34 -7.35
C ALA A 22 35.12 27.47 -6.68
N LYS A 23 34.37 28.24 -7.47
CA LYS A 23 33.50 29.33 -6.99
C LYS A 23 32.22 28.80 -6.33
N VAL A 24 31.67 27.69 -6.82
CA VAL A 24 30.47 27.07 -6.24
C VAL A 24 30.76 26.47 -4.86
N ASN A 25 31.97 25.95 -4.65
CA ASN A 25 32.36 25.31 -3.38
C ASN A 25 32.59 26.29 -2.22
N LYS A 26 32.67 27.61 -2.46
CA LYS A 26 32.84 28.61 -1.39
C LYS A 26 31.54 29.01 -0.67
N LYS A 27 30.35 28.65 -1.19
CA LYS A 27 29.05 28.99 -0.56
C LYS A 27 28.48 27.92 0.39
N LYS A 28 29.17 26.79 0.58
CA LYS A 28 28.64 25.68 1.42
C LYS A 28 29.19 25.64 2.86
N THR A 29 29.97 26.64 3.27
CA THR A 29 30.56 26.69 4.61
C THR A 29 29.76 27.51 5.63
N GLY A 30 28.52 27.92 5.30
CA GLY A 30 27.67 28.76 6.14
C GLY A 30 26.23 28.26 6.35
N GLN A 31 25.90 27.03 5.96
CA GLN A 31 24.58 26.43 6.19
C GLN A 31 24.72 25.04 6.83
N ALA A 32 25.21 25.05 8.07
CA ALA A 32 25.07 23.93 8.98
C ALA A 32 23.69 23.99 9.63
N ALA A 33 22.65 23.45 8.95
CA ALA A 33 21.38 23.06 9.59
C ALA A 33 20.44 22.22 8.69
N SER A 34 20.96 21.47 7.71
CA SER A 34 20.16 20.38 7.16
C SER A 34 21.09 19.22 6.84
N LEU A 35 21.05 18.21 7.73
CA LEU A 35 21.56 16.88 7.45
C LEU A 35 20.66 16.30 6.35
N GLU A 36 20.85 16.75 5.10
CA GLU A 36 20.27 16.08 3.94
C GLU A 36 20.96 14.74 3.81
N GLU A 37 20.36 13.77 4.48
CA GLU A 37 20.68 12.37 4.32
C GLU A 37 20.61 12.00 2.84
N PRO A 38 21.68 11.40 2.26
CA PRO A 38 21.65 10.98 0.87
C PRO A 38 20.44 10.06 0.64
N ILE A 39 19.85 10.11 -0.55
CA ILE A 39 18.60 9.37 -0.87
C ILE A 39 18.67 7.90 -0.43
N TYR A 40 19.84 7.27 -0.53
CA TYR A 40 20.09 5.90 -0.07
C TYR A 40 19.82 5.67 1.42
N THR A 41 20.20 6.60 2.31
CA THR A 41 19.98 6.44 3.75
C THR A 41 18.51 6.62 4.12
N GLN A 42 17.80 7.52 3.43
CA GLN A 42 16.34 7.66 3.59
C GLN A 42 15.60 6.38 3.17
N VAL A 43 16.01 5.78 2.04
CA VAL A 43 15.47 4.48 1.59
C VAL A 43 15.76 3.38 2.60
N ALA A 44 16.99 3.27 3.09
CA ALA A 44 17.37 2.27 4.07
C ALA A 44 16.57 2.39 5.38
N LYS A 45 16.35 3.62 5.87
CA LYS A 45 15.50 3.88 7.05
C LYS A 45 14.06 3.45 6.84
N ASN A 46 13.49 3.76 5.68
CA ASN A 46 12.11 3.38 5.34
C ASN A 46 11.96 1.86 5.21
N VAL A 47 12.94 1.18 4.62
CA VAL A 47 12.96 -0.29 4.52
C VAL A 47 13.04 -0.91 5.91
N LYS A 48 13.95 -0.42 6.76
CA LYS A 48 14.10 -0.90 8.13
C LYS A 48 12.80 -0.72 8.94
N ALA A 49 12.19 0.46 8.87
CA ALA A 49 10.93 0.73 9.58
C ALA A 49 9.79 -0.19 9.12
N LYS A 50 9.70 -0.48 7.81
CA LYS A 50 8.70 -1.43 7.27
C LYS A 50 8.96 -2.86 7.75
N ILE A 51 10.21 -3.29 7.82
CA ILE A 51 10.58 -4.62 8.33
C ILE A 51 10.24 -4.74 9.81
N ASP A 52 10.57 -3.73 10.62
CA ASP A 52 10.28 -3.71 12.05
C ASP A 52 8.76 -3.78 12.31
N LEU A 53 7.95 -3.06 11.51
CA LEU A 53 6.48 -3.14 11.55
C LEU A 53 5.95 -4.53 11.19
N LEU A 54 6.47 -5.14 10.13
CA LEU A 54 6.07 -6.49 9.71
C LEU A 54 6.37 -7.53 10.79
N ASN A 55 7.53 -7.42 11.44
CA ASN A 55 7.93 -8.32 12.54
C ASN A 55 7.01 -8.16 13.77
N GLN A 56 6.59 -6.93 14.08
CA GLN A 56 5.62 -6.67 15.15
C GLN A 56 4.24 -7.29 14.86
N ILE A 57 3.73 -7.10 13.62
CA ILE A 57 2.45 -7.68 13.20
C ILE A 57 2.51 -9.21 13.19
N ALA A 58 3.60 -9.78 12.66
CA ALA A 58 3.81 -11.23 12.66
C ALA A 58 3.89 -11.81 14.07
N SER A 59 4.52 -11.11 15.01
CA SER A 59 4.59 -11.54 16.41
C SER A 59 3.20 -11.52 17.09
N GLY A 60 2.34 -10.54 16.77
CA GLY A 60 0.95 -10.52 17.24
C GLY A 60 0.05 -11.59 16.61
N LEU A 61 0.42 -12.10 15.43
CA LEU A 61 -0.28 -13.19 14.74
C LEU A 61 0.25 -14.59 15.08
N GLY A 62 1.50 -14.71 15.53
CA GLY A 62 2.13 -15.99 15.92
C GLY A 62 1.40 -16.71 17.05
N ASP A 63 0.69 -15.96 17.90
CA ASP A 63 -0.15 -16.50 18.97
C ASP A 63 -1.56 -16.91 18.50
N VAL A 64 -1.98 -16.59 17.27
CA VAL A 64 -3.26 -17.09 16.74
C VAL A 64 -3.24 -18.61 16.57
N GLY A 65 -2.04 -19.20 16.43
CA GLY A 65 -1.82 -20.65 16.43
C GLY A 65 -1.58 -21.26 17.83
N GLN A 66 -1.14 -20.46 18.81
CA GLN A 66 -0.97 -20.87 20.22
C GLN A 66 -2.16 -20.54 21.11
N ALA A 67 -3.13 -19.77 20.62
CA ALA A 67 -4.39 -19.50 21.27
C ALA A 67 -5.16 -20.82 21.41
N THR A 68 -4.87 -21.51 22.52
CA THR A 68 -5.62 -22.59 23.17
C THR A 68 -7.02 -22.12 23.60
N GLY A 69 -7.69 -21.31 22.79
CA GLY A 69 -8.89 -20.56 23.16
C GLY A 69 -9.85 -20.27 22.01
N PHE A 70 -9.52 -20.59 20.75
CA PHE A 70 -10.54 -20.66 19.69
C PHE A 70 -11.00 -22.11 19.55
N PRO A 71 -12.11 -22.52 20.19
CA PRO A 71 -12.66 -23.84 19.97
C PRO A 71 -13.17 -23.91 18.54
N LEU A 72 -12.39 -24.53 17.65
CA LEU A 72 -12.86 -25.02 16.36
C LEU A 72 -13.83 -26.17 16.65
N LYS A 73 -15.10 -25.81 16.87
CA LYS A 73 -16.18 -26.79 17.02
C LYS A 73 -16.23 -27.60 15.74
N LYS A 74 -15.94 -28.90 15.83
CA LYS A 74 -16.27 -29.85 14.78
C LYS A 74 -17.80 -29.98 14.81
N HIS A 75 -18.46 -29.55 13.73
CA HIS A 75 -19.90 -29.74 13.59
C HIS A 75 -20.17 -31.22 13.33
N ASP A 76 -21.21 -31.77 13.98
CA ASP A 76 -21.69 -33.11 13.65
C ASP A 76 -22.19 -33.15 12.20
N LYS A 77 -22.08 -34.32 11.57
CA LYS A 77 -22.63 -34.53 10.23
C LYS A 77 -24.15 -34.31 10.30
N VAL A 78 -24.67 -33.37 9.51
CA VAL A 78 -26.11 -33.19 9.35
C VAL A 78 -26.66 -34.42 8.63
N GLY A 79 -27.26 -35.34 9.39
CA GLY A 79 -27.79 -36.61 8.89
C GLY A 79 -29.14 -36.48 8.16
N ASP A 80 -29.85 -35.37 8.37
CA ASP A 80 -31.14 -35.08 7.74
C ASP A 80 -31.22 -33.60 7.33
N LEU A 81 -30.95 -33.33 6.06
CA LEU A 81 -31.04 -31.99 5.48
C LEU A 81 -32.50 -31.55 5.22
N SER A 82 -33.49 -32.43 5.38
CA SER A 82 -34.91 -32.04 5.22
C SER A 82 -35.39 -31.04 6.27
N LYS A 83 -34.61 -30.86 7.36
CA LYS A 83 -34.84 -29.84 8.39
C LYS A 83 -34.21 -28.49 8.06
N VAL A 84 -33.27 -28.44 7.13
CA VAL A 84 -32.74 -27.19 6.60
C VAL A 84 -33.84 -26.65 5.68
N GLY A 85 -34.28 -25.41 5.94
CA GLY A 85 -35.31 -24.78 5.10
C GLY A 85 -34.91 -24.81 3.63
N LEU A 86 -35.89 -24.99 2.75
CA LEU A 86 -35.66 -25.01 1.31
C LEU A 86 -35.09 -23.67 0.85
N SER A 87 -34.25 -23.71 -0.19
CA SER A 87 -33.88 -22.48 -0.89
C SER A 87 -35.13 -21.84 -1.49
N ARG A 88 -35.12 -20.51 -1.60
CA ARG A 88 -36.21 -19.76 -2.23
C ARG A 88 -36.54 -20.27 -3.63
N GLU A 89 -35.54 -20.70 -4.40
CA GLU A 89 -35.73 -21.26 -5.74
C GLU A 89 -36.41 -22.64 -5.72
N GLN A 90 -36.07 -23.48 -4.73
CA GLN A 90 -36.69 -24.79 -4.54
C GLN A 90 -38.16 -24.64 -4.10
N GLU A 91 -38.45 -23.71 -3.19
CA GLU A 91 -39.83 -23.40 -2.79
C GLU A 91 -40.67 -22.90 -3.97
N LEU A 92 -40.11 -22.01 -4.81
CA LEU A 92 -40.80 -21.48 -5.97
C LEU A 92 -41.11 -22.58 -6.99
N THR A 93 -40.15 -23.46 -7.25
CA THR A 93 -40.34 -24.61 -8.17
C THR A 93 -41.46 -25.51 -7.67
N GLN A 94 -41.45 -25.87 -6.38
CA GLN A 94 -42.48 -26.73 -5.82
C GLN A 94 -43.87 -26.08 -5.80
N LYS A 95 -43.94 -24.76 -5.57
CA LYS A 95 -45.20 -24.01 -5.68
C LYS A 95 -45.74 -23.99 -7.11
N ILE A 96 -44.87 -23.79 -8.11
CA ILE A 96 -45.26 -23.83 -9.52
C ILE A 96 -45.77 -25.22 -9.91
N ASP A 97 -45.07 -26.28 -9.50
CA ASP A 97 -45.48 -27.65 -9.76
C ASP A 97 -46.85 -27.97 -9.13
N ASN A 98 -47.04 -27.58 -7.87
CA ASN A 98 -48.32 -27.75 -7.17
C ASN A 98 -49.45 -27.00 -7.88
N LEU A 99 -49.21 -25.74 -8.28
CA LEU A 99 -50.20 -24.95 -9.03
C LEU A 99 -50.55 -25.60 -10.37
N ASN A 100 -49.55 -26.11 -11.10
CA ASN A 100 -49.77 -26.81 -12.35
C ASN A 100 -50.63 -28.07 -12.15
N GLN A 101 -50.37 -28.86 -11.11
CA GLN A 101 -51.19 -30.04 -10.79
C GLN A 101 -52.62 -29.65 -10.45
N THR A 102 -52.83 -28.67 -9.56
CA THR A 102 -54.19 -28.22 -9.20
C THR A 102 -54.98 -27.70 -10.40
N VAL A 103 -54.33 -26.98 -11.32
CA VAL A 103 -54.98 -26.50 -12.55
C VAL A 103 -55.33 -27.67 -13.48
N LEU A 104 -54.47 -28.67 -13.60
CA LEU A 104 -54.75 -29.86 -14.40
C LEU A 104 -55.91 -30.68 -13.81
N GLU A 105 -55.93 -30.88 -12.50
CA GLU A 105 -57.03 -31.54 -11.80
C GLU A 105 -58.35 -30.79 -11.98
N ALA A 106 -58.36 -29.46 -11.76
CA ALA A 106 -59.55 -28.65 -11.94
C ALA A 106 -60.11 -28.71 -13.38
N LYS A 107 -59.24 -28.81 -14.39
CA LYS A 107 -59.64 -29.02 -15.79
C LYS A 107 -60.19 -30.41 -16.05
N ALA A 108 -59.67 -31.43 -15.36
CA ALA A 108 -60.15 -32.80 -15.45
C ALA A 108 -61.55 -32.97 -14.84
N TYR A 109 -61.90 -32.17 -13.82
CA TYR A 109 -63.24 -32.17 -13.19
C TYR A 109 -64.29 -31.33 -13.95
N HIS A 110 -63.95 -30.71 -15.08
CA HIS A 110 -64.83 -29.81 -15.83
C HIS A 110 -65.49 -30.46 -17.06
N PHE A 111 -65.69 -31.78 -17.03
CA PHE A 111 -66.42 -32.57 -18.03
C PHE A 111 -67.75 -33.09 -17.48
#